data_AF-A0A959Q350-F1
#
_entry.id   AF-A0A959Q350-F1
#
_cell.length_a   1.000
_cell.length_b   1.000
_cell.length_c   1.000
_cell.angle_alpha   90.00
_cell.angle_beta   90.00
_cell.angle_gamma   90.00
#
_symmetry.space_group_name_H-M   'P 1'
#
loop_
_entity.id
_entity.type
_entity.pdbx_description
1 polymer ?
#
loop_
_entity_poly.entity_id
_entity_poly.type
_entity_poly.pdbx_seq_one_letter_code
_entity_poly.pdbx_strand_id
1 'polypeptide(L)'
;MGFNWLIAWLKTVLPITRSSMLWALLVIAGNGIAQQTSGVSKIQGRVIEKIGPKVQGVSDAQVLIAGQGLVSVGPDGYFTATVPNKTKLKIEVLPTSYQILRPQDGQIPPERLSYTIEIYVLSGTVDSNLQVNLRKLDEEINRITREKKLSDRQILRLEKSLLDTVLYYQEQRKIWDARLAQTEQMLEASNQANRRLSDSLQSFSRQINILQDTVSSLMNRLAEALEAKYVRQKELYEGLTREILDYESRLKDLQNWLPKVQSCYKNNQALVAFNKVCLDYSKARDALYNDQQKYLLGLQHYWDDPAAVSALEAYYQHVFSEIHDPVILDQVNQKVIRNLQDYSTKGIRKVSDTKRAADEAHEALQHQMPPLESAQNHLFEILKQEI
;
A
#
# COMPACT_ATOMS: atom_id res chain seq x y z
N MET A 1 8.04 22.95 -41.73
CA MET A 1 8.49 21.55 -41.88
C MET A 1 7.29 20.69 -41.48
N GLY A 2 6.44 20.23 -42.41
CA GLY A 2 6.74 19.17 -43.37
C GLY A 2 6.86 17.85 -42.60
N PHE A 3 6.08 16.79 -42.79
CA PHE A 3 5.20 16.38 -43.87
C PHE A 3 4.30 15.29 -43.27
N ASN A 4 3.00 15.54 -43.10
CA ASN A 4 2.04 14.49 -42.70
C ASN A 4 0.62 14.84 -43.19
N TRP A 5 0.48 14.92 -44.51
CA TRP A 5 -0.82 15.16 -45.16
C TRP A 5 -0.88 14.59 -46.59
N LEU A 6 -0.37 13.36 -46.79
CA LEU A 6 -0.52 12.70 -48.10
C LEU A 6 -0.69 11.18 -48.00
N ILE A 7 -1.46 10.74 -47.01
CA ILE A 7 -2.28 9.54 -47.14
C ILE A 7 -3.68 10.04 -47.49
N ALA A 8 -4.28 9.48 -48.53
CA ALA A 8 -5.71 9.54 -48.87
C ALA A 8 -6.25 10.66 -49.79
N TRP A 9 -5.61 10.94 -50.95
CA TRP A 9 -6.35 11.65 -52.02
C TRP A 9 -6.10 11.23 -53.49
N LEU A 10 -5.32 10.19 -53.82
CA LEU A 10 -5.15 9.78 -55.24
C LEU A 10 -5.36 8.29 -55.48
N LYS A 11 -6.54 7.80 -55.07
CA LYS A 11 -7.30 6.79 -55.81
C LYS A 11 -8.54 7.49 -56.37
N THR A 12 -8.78 7.33 -57.66
CA THR A 12 -9.74 8.05 -58.54
C THR A 12 -9.10 9.35 -59.04
N VAL A 13 -8.78 9.54 -60.33
CA VAL A 13 -9.59 9.34 -61.55
C VAL A 13 -8.66 9.06 -62.75
N LEU A 14 -9.06 8.13 -63.62
CA LEU A 14 -8.56 7.80 -64.98
C LEU A 14 -8.36 9.04 -65.89
N PRO A 15 -7.87 8.97 -67.16
CA PRO A 15 -7.21 7.89 -67.91
C PRO A 15 -5.99 8.40 -68.76
N ILE A 16 -5.40 7.48 -69.56
CA ILE A 16 -4.88 7.69 -70.93
C ILE A 16 -4.00 8.94 -71.18
N THR A 17 -2.73 8.70 -71.53
CA THR A 17 -2.19 9.32 -72.76
C THR A 17 -1.38 8.31 -73.55
N ARG A 18 -1.87 8.09 -74.77
CA ARG A 18 -1.18 7.45 -75.89
C ARG A 18 -0.09 8.38 -76.41
N SER A 19 0.93 7.76 -76.99
CA SER A 19 1.76 8.17 -78.14
C SER A 19 3.20 7.79 -77.80
N SER A 20 4.00 7.14 -78.62
CA SER A 20 4.00 6.82 -80.06
C SER A 20 5.48 6.38 -80.25
N MET A 21 5.89 5.29 -80.87
CA MET A 21 5.79 4.86 -82.26
C MET A 21 6.46 3.48 -82.28
N LEU A 22 5.88 2.45 -82.89
CA LEU A 22 6.11 2.11 -84.30
C LEU A 22 7.61 1.93 -84.61
N TRP A 23 8.09 0.69 -84.56
CA TRP A 23 8.73 0.03 -85.70
C TRP A 23 8.36 -1.46 -85.66
N ALA A 24 7.61 -1.86 -86.69
CA ALA A 24 7.43 -3.24 -87.08
C ALA A 24 8.72 -3.71 -87.77
N LEU A 25 9.08 -4.98 -87.60
CA LEU A 25 9.70 -5.74 -88.68
C LEU A 25 9.38 -7.22 -88.54
N LEU A 26 8.44 -7.60 -89.40
CA LEU A 26 8.15 -8.93 -89.90
C LEU A 26 9.35 -9.43 -90.71
N VAL A 27 9.99 -10.53 -90.30
CA VAL A 27 10.84 -11.33 -91.20
C VAL A 27 10.53 -12.81 -90.96
N ILE A 28 9.60 -13.30 -91.79
CA ILE A 28 9.71 -14.47 -92.65
C ILE A 28 10.49 -15.66 -92.09
N ALA A 29 9.75 -16.75 -91.87
CA ALA A 29 10.26 -18.10 -91.90
C ALA A 29 11.03 -18.34 -93.20
N GLY A 30 12.35 -18.35 -93.12
CA GLY A 30 13.25 -18.84 -94.14
C GLY A 30 14.06 -19.99 -93.58
N ASN A 31 13.70 -21.21 -93.95
CA ASN A 31 14.56 -22.38 -93.78
C ASN A 31 15.87 -22.15 -94.55
N GLY A 32 16.89 -21.69 -93.83
CA GLY A 32 18.28 -21.67 -94.28
C GLY A 32 19.07 -22.73 -93.52
N ILE A 33 19.16 -23.92 -94.10
CA ILE A 33 20.13 -24.94 -93.68
C ILE A 33 21.50 -24.48 -94.17
N ALA A 34 22.36 -24.03 -93.25
CA ALA A 34 23.83 -23.99 -93.28
C ALA A 34 24.26 -22.98 -92.20
N GLN A 35 25.16 -23.21 -91.26
CA GLN A 35 26.26 -24.16 -91.14
C GLN A 35 26.50 -24.33 -89.64
N GLN A 36 26.52 -25.56 -89.13
CA GLN A 36 27.07 -25.86 -87.82
C GLN A 36 28.56 -25.49 -87.84
N THR A 37 28.93 -24.37 -87.23
CA THR A 37 30.30 -24.16 -86.77
C THR A 37 30.49 -25.06 -85.56
N SER A 38 31.27 -26.11 -85.77
CA SER A 38 31.67 -27.09 -84.77
C SER A 38 32.25 -26.42 -83.51
N GLY A 39 31.48 -26.41 -82.41
CA GLY A 39 32.07 -26.27 -81.06
C GLY A 39 31.22 -25.67 -79.93
N VAL A 40 30.19 -24.84 -80.18
CA VAL A 40 29.68 -23.90 -79.14
C VAL A 40 28.14 -23.80 -79.09
N SER A 41 27.55 -23.75 -77.88
CA SER A 41 26.08 -23.67 -77.60
C SER A 41 25.71 -22.44 -76.77
N LYS A 42 24.55 -21.82 -77.05
CA LYS A 42 24.01 -20.67 -76.29
C LYS A 42 23.00 -21.14 -75.23
N ILE A 43 23.14 -20.64 -74.01
CA ILE A 43 22.39 -21.02 -72.81
C ILE A 43 21.69 -19.79 -72.24
N GLN A 44 20.49 -19.98 -71.72
CA GLN A 44 19.76 -18.96 -70.95
C GLN A 44 19.48 -19.49 -69.55
N GLY A 45 19.62 -18.66 -68.51
CA GLY A 45 19.30 -19.03 -67.15
C GLY A 45 18.71 -17.89 -66.33
N ARG A 46 18.17 -18.20 -65.15
CA ARG A 46 17.57 -17.25 -64.22
C ARG A 46 17.94 -17.56 -62.77
N VAL A 47 18.46 -16.59 -62.04
CA VAL A 47 18.74 -16.65 -60.60
C VAL A 47 17.54 -16.13 -59.83
N ILE A 48 17.01 -16.93 -58.92
CA ILE A 48 15.82 -16.64 -58.15
C ILE A 48 16.00 -16.94 -56.66
N GLU A 49 15.44 -16.06 -55.83
CA GLU A 49 15.33 -16.19 -54.37
C GLU A 49 13.85 -16.36 -53.98
N LYS A 50 13.58 -17.25 -53.02
CA LYS A 50 12.21 -17.50 -52.53
C LYS A 50 12.05 -16.91 -51.12
N ILE A 51 11.28 -15.83 -51.02
CA ILE A 51 10.90 -15.19 -49.75
C ILE A 51 9.42 -15.48 -49.50
N GLY A 52 9.14 -16.49 -48.68
CA GLY A 52 7.77 -16.98 -48.44
C GLY A 52 7.13 -17.55 -49.72
N PRO A 53 5.92 -17.11 -50.14
CA PRO A 53 5.25 -17.61 -51.35
C PRO A 53 5.71 -16.93 -52.65
N LYS A 54 6.51 -15.85 -52.56
CA LYS A 54 6.94 -15.06 -53.72
C LYS A 54 8.32 -15.50 -54.20
N VAL A 55 8.46 -15.58 -55.53
CA VAL A 55 9.74 -15.82 -56.20
C VAL A 55 10.22 -14.49 -56.76
N GLN A 56 11.40 -14.04 -56.33
CA GLN A 56 12.00 -12.79 -56.76
C GLN A 56 13.29 -13.09 -57.54
N GLY A 57 13.50 -12.39 -58.66
CA GLY A 57 14.77 -12.45 -59.40
C GLY A 57 15.85 -11.69 -58.66
N VAL A 58 17.06 -12.26 -58.56
CA VAL A 58 18.19 -11.62 -57.88
C VAL A 58 18.95 -10.76 -58.90
N SER A 59 18.83 -9.44 -58.80
CA SER A 59 19.37 -8.48 -59.77
C SER A 59 20.88 -8.25 -59.69
N ASP A 60 21.47 -8.52 -58.52
CA ASP A 60 22.86 -8.12 -58.21
C ASP A 60 23.82 -9.33 -58.11
N ALA A 61 23.37 -10.49 -58.58
CA ALA A 61 24.15 -11.71 -58.63
C ALA A 61 25.11 -11.69 -59.84
N GLN A 62 26.33 -12.21 -59.66
CA GLN A 62 27.23 -12.55 -60.75
C GLN A 62 27.36 -14.06 -60.86
N VAL A 63 27.21 -14.59 -62.07
CA VAL A 63 27.27 -16.04 -62.33
C VAL A 63 28.62 -16.36 -63.01
N LEU A 64 29.48 -17.11 -62.33
CA LEU A 64 30.74 -17.60 -62.90
C LEU A 64 30.49 -18.90 -63.68
N ILE A 65 30.79 -18.90 -64.98
CA ILE A 65 30.61 -20.05 -65.86
C ILE A 65 31.96 -20.55 -66.37
N ALA A 66 32.26 -21.82 -66.10
CA ALA A 66 33.47 -22.48 -66.58
C ALA A 66 33.56 -22.43 -68.12
N GLY A 67 34.59 -21.75 -68.64
CA GLY A 67 34.85 -21.60 -70.09
C GLY A 67 34.43 -20.27 -70.72
N GLN A 68 33.69 -19.41 -69.99
CA GLN A 68 33.29 -18.07 -70.46
C GLN A 68 33.67 -16.94 -69.48
N GLY A 69 33.79 -17.23 -68.19
CA GLY A 69 34.08 -16.24 -67.15
C GLY A 69 32.81 -15.71 -66.47
N LEU A 70 32.90 -14.53 -65.87
CA LEU A 70 31.81 -13.89 -65.12
C LEU A 70 30.72 -13.35 -66.05
N VAL A 71 29.47 -13.70 -65.77
CA VAL A 71 28.28 -13.21 -66.47
C VAL A 71 27.42 -12.43 -65.48
N SER A 72 27.16 -11.17 -65.79
CA SER A 72 26.27 -10.33 -65.00
C SER A 72 24.81 -10.76 -65.19
N VAL A 73 24.07 -10.84 -64.09
CA VAL A 73 22.64 -11.14 -64.10
C VAL A 73 21.86 -9.83 -64.29
N GLY A 74 20.83 -9.86 -65.14
CA GLY A 74 19.95 -8.71 -65.36
C GLY A 74 18.97 -8.47 -64.20
N PRO A 75 18.25 -7.34 -64.20
CA PRO A 75 17.38 -6.92 -63.09
C PRO A 75 16.25 -7.91 -62.73
N ASP A 76 15.83 -8.76 -63.66
CA ASP A 76 14.80 -9.79 -63.44
C ASP A 76 15.36 -11.18 -63.07
N GLY A 77 16.68 -11.25 -62.85
CA GLY A 77 17.40 -12.47 -62.51
C GLY A 77 17.91 -13.26 -63.73
N TYR A 78 17.71 -12.81 -64.98
CA TYR A 78 18.10 -13.58 -66.17
C TYR A 78 19.55 -13.34 -66.62
N PHE A 79 20.20 -14.37 -67.14
CA PHE A 79 21.52 -14.31 -67.76
C PHE A 79 21.58 -15.17 -69.04
N THR A 80 22.48 -14.82 -69.96
CA THR A 80 22.73 -15.62 -71.18
C THR A 80 24.22 -15.86 -71.37
N ALA A 81 24.58 -17.09 -71.72
CA ALA A 81 25.95 -17.57 -71.78
C ALA A 81 26.20 -18.41 -73.04
N THR A 82 27.44 -18.49 -73.50
CA THR A 82 27.85 -19.23 -74.71
C THR A 82 28.99 -20.17 -74.31
N VAL A 83 28.75 -21.49 -74.34
CA VAL A 83 29.62 -22.49 -73.70
C VAL A 83 29.94 -23.65 -74.67
N PRO A 84 31.15 -24.23 -74.63
CA PRO A 84 31.52 -25.36 -75.48
C PRO A 84 30.64 -26.60 -75.24
N ASN A 85 30.24 -27.27 -76.32
CA ASN A 85 29.14 -28.26 -76.33
C ASN A 85 29.46 -29.62 -75.65
N LYS A 86 30.63 -29.77 -75.00
CA LYS A 86 31.15 -31.07 -74.51
C LYS A 86 31.54 -31.11 -73.03
N THR A 87 31.26 -30.06 -72.24
CA THR A 87 31.72 -29.97 -70.85
C THR A 87 30.59 -29.77 -69.86
N LYS A 88 30.67 -30.44 -68.71
CA LYS A 88 29.83 -30.16 -67.53
C LYS A 88 30.01 -28.69 -67.15
N LEU A 89 28.91 -27.99 -66.95
CA LEU A 89 28.92 -26.56 -66.70
C LEU A 89 28.85 -26.33 -65.19
N LYS A 90 29.88 -25.71 -64.60
CA LYS A 90 29.88 -25.31 -63.18
C LYS A 90 29.48 -23.84 -63.06
N ILE A 91 28.53 -23.57 -62.18
CA ILE A 91 27.96 -22.25 -61.90
C ILE A 91 28.23 -21.88 -60.45
N GLU A 92 28.89 -20.74 -60.21
CA GLU A 92 29.01 -20.14 -58.89
C GLU A 92 28.33 -18.76 -58.89
N VAL A 93 27.62 -18.41 -57.83
CA VAL A 93 26.90 -17.14 -57.68
C VAL A 93 27.63 -16.28 -56.65
N LEU A 94 28.07 -15.08 -57.06
CA LEU A 94 28.67 -14.07 -56.19
C LEU A 94 27.68 -12.92 -55.96
N PRO A 95 27.63 -12.31 -54.75
CA PRO A 95 28.57 -12.47 -53.62
C PRO A 95 28.32 -13.69 -52.72
N THR A 96 29.35 -14.09 -51.94
CA THR A 96 29.47 -15.29 -51.08
C THR A 96 28.40 -15.46 -49.98
N SER A 97 27.49 -14.50 -49.82
CA SER A 97 26.35 -14.53 -48.87
C SER A 97 25.20 -15.43 -49.32
N TYR A 98 25.31 -15.99 -50.53
CA TYR A 98 24.28 -16.71 -51.25
C TYR A 98 24.71 -18.16 -51.50
N GLN A 99 23.96 -19.12 -50.97
CA GLN A 99 24.23 -20.54 -51.21
C GLN A 99 23.30 -21.07 -52.31
N ILE A 100 23.88 -21.65 -53.37
CA ILE A 100 23.14 -22.28 -54.47
C ILE A 100 22.52 -23.58 -53.95
N LEU A 101 21.19 -23.66 -53.98
CA LEU A 101 20.43 -24.86 -53.63
C LEU A 101 20.20 -25.75 -54.85
N ARG A 102 20.16 -25.16 -56.05
CA ARG A 102 19.97 -25.88 -57.31
C ARG A 102 20.59 -25.11 -58.48
N PRO A 103 21.28 -25.76 -59.44
CA PRO A 103 21.68 -27.18 -59.46
C PRO A 103 22.84 -27.48 -58.49
N GLN A 104 22.92 -28.73 -58.01
CA GLN A 104 23.89 -29.18 -57.00
C GLN A 104 25.35 -28.90 -57.44
N ASP A 105 26.14 -28.29 -56.56
CA ASP A 105 27.52 -27.82 -56.81
C ASP A 105 27.67 -26.91 -58.04
N GLY A 106 26.57 -26.30 -58.48
CA GLY A 106 26.52 -25.52 -59.70
C GLY A 106 26.61 -26.35 -60.98
N GLN A 107 26.54 -27.69 -60.92
CA GLN A 107 26.81 -28.55 -62.07
C GLN A 107 25.56 -28.82 -62.92
N ILE A 108 25.64 -28.50 -64.21
CA ILE A 108 24.58 -28.78 -65.18
C ILE A 108 25.05 -29.82 -66.18
N PRO A 109 24.32 -30.95 -66.34
CA PRO A 109 24.64 -31.94 -67.35
C PRO A 109 24.34 -31.41 -68.77
N PRO A 110 25.13 -31.82 -69.78
CA PRO A 110 25.07 -31.27 -71.14
C PRO A 110 23.72 -31.46 -71.85
N GLU A 111 22.93 -32.44 -71.43
CA GLU A 111 21.59 -32.73 -71.95
C GLU A 111 20.55 -31.63 -71.66
N ARG A 112 20.82 -30.74 -70.69
CA ARG A 112 19.92 -29.65 -70.27
C ARG A 112 20.27 -28.28 -70.86
N LEU A 113 21.29 -28.19 -71.72
CA LEU A 113 21.79 -26.93 -72.29
C LEU A 113 20.84 -26.30 -73.33
N SER A 114 19.78 -27.00 -73.73
CA SER A 114 18.75 -26.56 -74.68
C SER A 114 17.54 -25.86 -74.04
N TYR A 115 17.46 -25.77 -72.70
CA TYR A 115 16.35 -25.16 -71.96
C TYR A 115 16.82 -24.02 -71.04
N THR A 116 15.89 -23.14 -70.63
CA THR A 116 16.15 -22.10 -69.63
C THR A 116 16.39 -22.73 -68.26
N ILE A 117 17.54 -22.44 -67.64
CA ILE A 117 17.96 -23.00 -66.35
C ILE A 117 17.55 -22.08 -65.20
N GLU A 118 16.82 -22.59 -64.20
CA GLU A 118 16.52 -21.84 -62.97
C GLU A 118 17.48 -22.21 -61.83
N ILE A 119 18.11 -21.20 -61.23
CA ILE A 119 19.09 -21.30 -60.14
C ILE A 119 18.44 -20.75 -58.86
N TYR A 120 18.30 -21.61 -57.85
CA TYR A 120 17.69 -21.22 -56.57
C TYR A 120 18.76 -20.89 -55.54
N VAL A 121 18.58 -19.77 -54.85
CA VAL A 121 19.56 -19.22 -53.91
C VAL A 121 18.87 -18.77 -52.62
N LEU A 122 19.51 -19.00 -51.46
CA LEU A 122 19.09 -18.49 -50.14
C LEU A 122 20.12 -17.49 -49.60
N SER A 123 19.66 -16.36 -49.04
CA SER A 123 20.48 -15.44 -48.27
C SER A 123 20.59 -15.88 -46.80
N GLY A 124 21.82 -16.04 -46.30
CA GLY A 124 22.11 -16.23 -44.88
C GLY A 124 22.57 -17.63 -44.45
N THR A 125 23.20 -17.69 -43.27
CA THR A 125 23.78 -18.92 -42.68
C THR A 125 22.70 -19.88 -42.22
N VAL A 126 22.61 -21.02 -42.89
CA VAL A 126 21.69 -22.12 -42.59
C VAL A 126 22.10 -22.83 -41.29
N ASP A 127 21.14 -23.02 -40.37
CA ASP A 127 21.32 -23.70 -39.08
C ASP A 127 21.81 -25.16 -39.26
N SER A 128 22.78 -25.56 -38.44
CA SER A 128 23.49 -26.85 -38.51
C SER A 128 22.56 -28.06 -38.49
N ASN A 129 21.48 -28.02 -37.70
CA ASN A 129 20.47 -29.07 -37.66
C ASN A 129 19.58 -29.11 -38.91
N LEU A 130 19.37 -27.96 -39.57
CA LEU A 130 18.68 -27.91 -40.86
C LEU A 130 19.52 -28.57 -41.94
N GLN A 131 20.83 -28.33 -41.95
CA GLN A 131 21.74 -29.01 -42.88
C GLN A 131 21.74 -30.53 -42.68
N VAL A 132 21.70 -31.00 -41.44
CA VAL A 132 21.63 -32.44 -41.14
C VAL A 132 20.31 -33.05 -41.63
N ASN A 133 19.19 -32.36 -41.41
CA ASN A 133 17.88 -32.85 -41.87
C ASN A 133 17.74 -32.77 -43.38
N LEU A 134 18.25 -31.71 -44.03
CA LEU A 134 18.32 -31.60 -45.49
C LEU A 134 19.19 -32.71 -46.09
N ARG A 135 20.34 -33.03 -45.49
CA ARG A 135 21.18 -34.16 -45.92
C ARG A 135 20.48 -35.51 -45.79
N LYS A 136 19.77 -35.75 -44.68
CA LYS A 136 18.99 -36.99 -44.50
C LYS A 136 17.84 -37.10 -45.52
N LEU A 137 17.18 -35.98 -45.79
CA LEU A 137 16.15 -35.88 -46.83
C LEU A 137 16.74 -36.16 -48.21
N ASP A 138 17.90 -35.60 -48.53
CA ASP A 138 18.60 -35.82 -49.79
C ASP A 138 19.09 -37.27 -49.92
N GLU A 139 19.53 -37.91 -48.84
CA GLU A 139 19.91 -39.32 -48.83
C GLU A 139 18.70 -40.23 -49.11
N GLU A 140 17.54 -39.91 -48.55
CA GLU A 140 16.30 -40.64 -48.85
C GLU A 140 15.78 -40.39 -50.26
N ILE A 141 15.85 -39.15 -50.75
CA ILE A 141 15.49 -38.82 -52.12
C ILE A 141 16.41 -39.56 -53.10
N ASN A 142 17.72 -39.50 -52.90
CA ASN A 142 18.69 -40.20 -53.74
C ASN A 142 18.50 -41.73 -53.71
N ARG A 143 18.15 -42.30 -52.56
CA ARG A 143 17.76 -43.72 -52.44
C ARG A 143 16.54 -44.03 -53.32
N ILE A 144 15.51 -43.20 -53.26
CA ILE A 144 14.28 -43.34 -54.05
C ILE A 144 14.51 -43.11 -55.55
N THR A 145 15.39 -42.18 -55.93
CA THR A 145 15.81 -41.92 -57.32
C THR A 145 16.57 -43.10 -57.93
N ARG A 146 17.48 -43.72 -57.15
CA ARG A 146 18.21 -44.94 -57.58
C ARG A 146 17.28 -46.13 -57.77
N GLU A 147 16.18 -46.19 -57.02
CA GLU A 147 15.17 -47.25 -57.15
C GLU A 147 14.21 -47.07 -58.35
N LYS A 148 14.30 -45.99 -59.14
CA LYS A 148 13.45 -45.70 -60.33
C LYS A 148 11.92 -45.77 -60.09
N LYS A 149 11.45 -45.61 -58.84
CA LYS A 149 10.02 -45.78 -58.49
C LYS A 149 9.15 -44.54 -58.71
N LEU A 150 9.73 -43.36 -58.93
CA LEU A 150 9.01 -42.10 -59.12
C LEU A 150 9.62 -41.29 -60.27
N SER A 151 8.79 -40.57 -61.02
CA SER A 151 9.27 -39.63 -62.04
C SER A 151 9.92 -38.40 -61.40
N ASP A 152 10.88 -37.76 -62.09
CA ASP A 152 11.55 -36.54 -61.65
C ASP A 152 10.58 -35.42 -61.21
N ARG A 153 9.37 -35.37 -61.80
CA ARG A 153 8.32 -34.43 -61.41
C ARG A 153 7.72 -34.74 -60.03
N GLN A 154 7.64 -36.01 -59.65
CA GLN A 154 7.14 -36.42 -58.34
C GLN A 154 8.20 -36.18 -57.26
N ILE A 155 9.48 -36.41 -57.57
CA ILE A 155 10.61 -36.09 -56.69
C ILE A 155 10.63 -34.58 -56.38
N LEU A 156 10.51 -33.73 -57.40
CA LEU A 156 10.48 -32.27 -57.22
C LEU A 156 9.28 -31.77 -56.41
N ARG A 157 8.12 -32.43 -56.52
CA ARG A 157 6.95 -32.09 -55.70
C ARG A 157 7.16 -32.46 -54.24
N LEU A 158 7.75 -33.63 -53.99
CA LEU A 158 8.10 -34.10 -52.64
C LEU A 158 9.13 -33.17 -51.99
N GLU A 159 10.22 -32.84 -52.70
CA GLU A 159 11.24 -31.89 -52.24
C GLU A 159 10.64 -30.53 -51.87
N LYS A 160 9.82 -29.97 -52.77
CA LYS A 160 9.15 -28.69 -52.50
C LYS A 160 8.22 -28.77 -51.28
N SER A 161 7.44 -29.84 -51.17
CA SER A 161 6.53 -30.05 -50.05
C SER A 161 7.27 -30.20 -48.72
N LEU A 162 8.39 -30.93 -48.71
CA LEU A 162 9.19 -31.16 -47.51
C LEU A 162 9.91 -29.89 -47.08
N LEU A 163 10.45 -29.12 -48.03
CA LEU A 163 11.04 -27.81 -47.75
C LEU A 163 10.00 -26.82 -47.19
N ASP A 164 8.81 -26.74 -47.80
CA ASP A 164 7.73 -25.89 -47.32
C ASP A 164 7.27 -26.31 -45.90
N THR A 165 7.27 -27.61 -45.61
CA THR A 165 6.96 -28.15 -44.26
C THR A 165 8.04 -27.79 -43.24
N VAL A 166 9.31 -27.91 -43.60
CA VAL A 166 10.45 -27.55 -42.74
C VAL A 166 10.43 -26.06 -42.42
N LEU A 167 10.22 -25.20 -43.43
CA LEU A 167 10.13 -23.75 -43.23
C LEU A 167 8.93 -23.38 -42.36
N TYR A 168 7.78 -24.04 -42.55
CA TYR A 168 6.60 -23.85 -41.71
C TYR A 168 6.88 -24.16 -40.24
N TYR A 169 7.50 -25.30 -39.94
CA TYR A 169 7.83 -25.66 -38.56
C TYR A 169 8.90 -24.77 -37.93
N GLN A 170 9.86 -24.27 -38.71
CA GLN A 170 10.82 -23.29 -38.22
C GLN A 170 10.15 -21.99 -37.79
N GLU A 171 9.20 -21.50 -38.59
CA GLU A 171 8.46 -20.29 -38.26
C GLU A 171 7.60 -20.49 -37.01
N GLN A 172 6.91 -21.63 -36.92
CA GLN A 172 6.17 -22.00 -35.71
C GLN A 172 7.07 -22.03 -34.48
N ARG A 173 8.27 -22.61 -34.58
CA ARG A 173 9.22 -22.65 -33.48
C ARG A 173 9.63 -21.26 -33.01
N LYS A 174 9.94 -20.33 -33.92
CA LYS A 174 10.25 -18.93 -33.57
C LYS A 174 9.10 -18.26 -32.82
N ILE A 175 7.87 -18.50 -33.24
CA ILE A 175 6.67 -17.98 -32.57
C ILE A 175 6.55 -18.55 -31.15
N TRP A 176 6.78 -19.86 -30.98
CA TRP A 176 6.74 -20.50 -29.67
C TRP A 176 7.85 -20.01 -28.74
N ASP A 177 9.08 -19.87 -29.24
CA ASP A 177 10.21 -19.36 -28.47
C ASP A 177 9.96 -17.91 -28.00
N ALA A 178 9.42 -17.06 -28.89
CA ALA A 178 9.04 -15.69 -28.55
C ALA A 178 7.93 -15.64 -27.48
N ARG A 179 6.93 -16.53 -27.59
CA ARG A 179 5.84 -16.62 -26.62
C ARG A 179 6.33 -17.14 -25.26
N LEU A 180 7.24 -18.11 -25.25
CA LEU A 180 7.86 -18.63 -24.03
C LEU A 180 8.60 -17.52 -23.29
N ALA A 181 9.46 -16.77 -24.00
CA ALA A 181 10.19 -15.64 -23.42
C ALA A 181 9.24 -14.57 -22.84
N GLN A 182 8.14 -14.26 -23.54
CA GLN A 182 7.13 -13.33 -23.04
C GLN A 182 6.45 -13.86 -21.76
N THR A 183 6.10 -15.14 -21.71
CA THR A 183 5.48 -15.74 -20.52
C THR A 183 6.43 -15.79 -19.33
N GLU A 184 7.73 -16.07 -19.55
CA GLU A 184 8.75 -16.05 -18.50
C GLU A 184 8.90 -14.64 -17.93
N GLN A 185 8.92 -13.61 -18.79
CA GLN A 185 8.98 -12.22 -18.35
C GLN A 185 7.74 -11.82 -17.52
N MET A 186 6.54 -12.23 -17.94
CA MET A 186 5.32 -11.98 -17.19
C MET A 186 5.30 -12.70 -15.85
N LEU A 187 5.78 -13.94 -15.80
CA LEU A 187 5.87 -14.73 -14.57
C LEU A 187 6.86 -14.09 -13.58
N GLU A 188 8.02 -13.64 -14.05
CA GLU A 188 9.01 -12.97 -13.22
C GLU A 188 8.46 -11.64 -12.67
N ALA A 189 7.80 -10.84 -13.50
CA ALA A 189 7.15 -9.61 -13.06
C ALA A 189 6.04 -9.88 -12.02
N SER A 190 5.24 -10.93 -12.22
CA SER A 190 4.20 -11.35 -11.28
C SER A 190 4.79 -11.84 -9.95
N ASN A 191 5.87 -12.62 -9.99
CA ASN A 191 6.59 -13.09 -8.81
C ASN A 191 7.15 -11.92 -8.00
N GLN A 192 7.73 -10.92 -8.67
CA GLN A 192 8.22 -9.71 -8.01
C GLN A 192 7.08 -8.90 -7.37
N ALA A 193 5.94 -8.76 -8.05
CA ALA A 193 4.75 -8.12 -7.49
C ALA A 193 4.22 -8.86 -6.26
N ASN A 194 4.14 -10.20 -6.31
CA ASN A 194 3.72 -11.04 -5.19
C ASN A 194 4.66 -10.92 -3.99
N ARG A 195 5.99 -10.86 -4.21
CA ARG A 195 6.96 -10.63 -3.13
C ARG A 195 6.73 -9.29 -2.45
N ARG A 196 6.58 -8.20 -3.22
CA ARG A 196 6.29 -6.87 -2.67
C ARG A 196 4.99 -6.84 -1.86
N LEU A 197 3.95 -7.51 -2.35
CA LEU A 197 2.68 -7.63 -1.64
C LEU A 197 2.85 -8.42 -0.33
N SER A 198 3.57 -9.54 -0.37
CA SER A 198 3.87 -10.36 0.80
C SER A 198 4.65 -9.57 1.86
N ASP A 199 5.67 -8.81 1.46
CA ASP A 199 6.45 -7.95 2.36
C ASP A 199 5.56 -6.86 2.99
N SER A 200 4.67 -6.27 2.18
CA SER A 200 3.70 -5.27 2.65
C SER A 200 2.73 -5.87 3.66
N LEU A 201 2.17 -7.06 3.39
CA LEU A 201 1.29 -7.77 4.33
C LEU A 201 2.01 -8.12 5.63
N GLN A 202 3.26 -8.55 5.56
CA GLN A 202 4.06 -8.82 6.76
C GLN A 202 4.29 -7.54 7.58
N SER A 203 4.55 -6.41 6.91
CA SER A 203 4.72 -5.11 7.57
C SER A 203 3.43 -4.66 8.27
N PHE A 204 2.27 -4.79 7.61
CA PHE A 204 0.98 -4.46 8.19
C PHE A 204 0.62 -5.38 9.35
N SER A 205 0.90 -6.69 9.23
CA SER A 205 0.69 -7.63 10.33
C SER A 205 1.51 -7.25 11.57
N ARG A 206 2.77 -6.84 11.41
CA ARG A 206 3.59 -6.33 12.52
C ARG A 206 3.00 -5.06 13.14
N GLN A 207 2.54 -4.12 12.31
CA GLN A 207 1.90 -2.89 12.80
C GLN A 207 0.62 -3.18 13.58
N ILE A 208 -0.21 -4.11 13.11
CA ILE A 208 -1.43 -4.55 13.82
C ILE A 208 -1.07 -5.12 15.19
N ASN A 209 -0.05 -5.97 15.28
CA ASN A 209 0.36 -6.53 16.56
C ASN A 209 0.85 -5.44 17.53
N ILE A 210 1.67 -4.51 17.05
CA ILE A 210 2.12 -3.36 17.87
C ILE A 210 0.93 -2.53 18.35
N LEU A 211 -0.04 -2.26 17.46
CA LEU A 211 -1.25 -1.52 17.82
C LEU A 211 -2.09 -2.27 18.86
N GLN A 212 -2.25 -3.59 18.72
CA GLN A 212 -2.94 -4.42 19.71
C GLN A 212 -2.25 -4.39 21.08
N ASP A 213 -0.92 -4.49 21.11
CA ASP A 213 -0.14 -4.41 22.35
C ASP A 213 -0.29 -3.02 23.01
N THR A 214 -0.23 -1.95 22.22
CA THR A 214 -0.42 -0.58 22.74
C THR A 214 -1.84 -0.34 23.25
N VAL A 215 -2.87 -0.81 22.55
CA VAL A 215 -4.27 -0.71 23.01
C VAL A 215 -4.44 -1.48 24.32
N SER A 216 -3.91 -2.69 24.42
CA SER A 216 -3.98 -3.51 25.64
C SER A 216 -3.25 -2.82 26.82
N SER A 217 -2.07 -2.25 26.56
CA SER A 217 -1.32 -1.48 27.57
C SER A 217 -2.10 -0.24 28.03
N LEU A 218 -2.68 0.51 27.10
CA LEU A 218 -3.47 1.70 27.44
C LEU A 218 -4.74 1.34 28.20
N MET A 219 -5.42 0.26 27.84
CA MET A 219 -6.58 -0.24 28.58
C MET A 219 -6.22 -0.63 30.02
N ASN A 220 -5.11 -1.33 30.23
CA ASN A 220 -4.64 -1.67 31.57
C ASN A 220 -4.30 -0.41 32.39
N ARG A 221 -3.57 0.55 31.80
CA ARG A 221 -3.24 1.81 32.47
C ARG A 221 -4.48 2.64 32.79
N LEU A 222 -5.49 2.62 31.91
CA LEU A 222 -6.77 3.28 32.16
C LEU A 222 -7.51 2.60 33.31
N ALA A 223 -7.57 1.27 33.35
CA ALA A 223 -8.20 0.52 34.43
C ALA A 223 -7.51 0.81 35.78
N GLU A 224 -6.18 0.76 35.83
CA GLU A 224 -5.41 1.11 37.03
C GLU A 224 -5.65 2.55 37.49
N ALA A 225 -5.70 3.51 36.55
CA ALA A 225 -5.96 4.91 36.87
C ALA A 225 -7.38 5.14 37.39
N LEU A 226 -8.38 4.46 36.83
CA LEU A 226 -9.77 4.53 37.28
C LEU A 226 -9.94 3.89 38.66
N GLU A 227 -9.32 2.75 38.91
CA GLU A 227 -9.32 2.10 40.22
C GLU A 227 -8.67 3.02 41.27
N ALA A 228 -7.51 3.59 40.95
CA ALA A 228 -6.84 4.56 41.83
C ALA A 228 -7.69 5.82 42.06
N LYS A 229 -8.37 6.35 41.03
CA LYS A 229 -9.31 7.48 41.16
C LYS A 229 -10.43 7.11 42.15
N TYR A 230 -11.07 5.96 41.98
CA TYR A 230 -12.17 5.51 42.83
C TYR A 230 -11.76 5.31 44.30
N VAL A 231 -10.61 4.67 44.54
CA VAL A 231 -10.08 4.49 45.90
C VAL A 231 -9.85 5.84 46.57
N ARG A 232 -9.26 6.81 45.84
CA ARG A 232 -9.03 8.16 46.36
C ARG A 232 -10.32 8.94 46.61
N GLN A 233 -11.30 8.83 45.71
CA GLN A 233 -12.63 9.41 45.91
C GLN A 233 -13.26 8.86 47.19
N LYS A 234 -13.26 7.53 47.37
CA LYS A 234 -13.81 6.90 48.57
C LYS A 234 -13.11 7.34 49.85
N GLU A 235 -11.77 7.35 49.88
CA GLU A 235 -10.99 7.80 51.04
C GLU A 235 -11.30 9.26 51.42
N LEU A 236 -11.40 10.15 50.42
CA LEU A 236 -11.72 11.55 50.63
C LEU A 236 -13.15 11.73 51.13
N TYR A 237 -14.11 11.04 50.53
CA TYR A 237 -15.52 11.08 50.95
C TYR A 237 -15.68 10.61 52.39
N GLU A 238 -15.15 9.43 52.74
CA GLU A 238 -15.25 8.89 54.09
C GLU A 238 -14.57 9.79 55.13
N GLY A 239 -13.42 10.38 54.77
CA GLY A 239 -12.73 11.36 55.62
C GLY A 239 -13.55 12.61 55.85
N LEU A 240 -13.99 13.25 54.77
CA LEU A 240 -14.77 14.49 54.80
C LEU A 240 -16.08 14.31 55.57
N THR A 241 -16.83 13.25 55.26
CA THR A 241 -18.09 12.94 55.95
C THR A 241 -17.87 12.74 57.45
N ARG A 242 -16.79 12.05 57.85
CA ARG A 242 -16.48 11.85 59.27
C ARG A 242 -16.20 13.18 59.98
N GLU A 243 -15.42 14.07 59.37
CA GLU A 243 -15.07 15.36 59.98
C GLU A 243 -16.27 16.31 60.07
N ILE A 244 -17.09 16.38 59.02
CA ILE A 244 -18.34 17.16 59.01
C ILE A 244 -19.29 16.66 60.11
N LEU A 245 -19.49 15.35 60.22
CA LEU A 245 -20.38 14.77 61.22
C LEU A 245 -19.85 14.93 62.66
N ASP A 246 -18.53 14.80 62.87
CA ASP A 246 -17.95 15.05 64.20
C ASP A 246 -18.10 16.54 64.58
N TYR A 247 -17.80 17.47 63.66
CA TYR A 247 -18.03 18.90 63.88
C TYR A 247 -19.49 19.20 64.26
N GLU A 248 -20.45 18.72 63.47
CA GLU A 248 -21.89 18.93 63.70
C GLU A 248 -22.32 18.35 65.06
N SER A 249 -21.84 17.15 65.40
CA SER A 249 -22.11 16.53 66.70
C SER A 249 -21.55 17.35 67.86
N ARG A 250 -20.31 17.86 67.77
CA ARG A 250 -19.72 18.69 68.83
C ARG A 250 -20.39 20.05 68.95
N LEU A 251 -20.86 20.61 67.84
CA LEU A 251 -21.63 21.85 67.83
C LEU A 251 -22.98 21.65 68.54
N LYS A 252 -23.67 20.55 68.28
CA LYS A 252 -24.91 20.15 68.98
C LYS A 252 -24.66 19.93 70.48
N ASP A 253 -23.58 19.25 70.85
CA ASP A 253 -23.20 19.07 72.26
C ASP A 253 -23.01 20.41 72.97
N LEU A 254 -22.30 21.34 72.33
CA LEU A 254 -22.08 22.69 72.86
C LEU A 254 -23.41 23.46 72.99
N GLN A 255 -24.24 23.46 71.95
CA GLN A 255 -25.56 24.08 71.95
C GLN A 255 -26.43 23.56 73.10
N ASN A 256 -26.46 22.25 73.32
CA ASN A 256 -27.22 21.60 74.39
C ASN A 256 -26.70 21.91 75.80
N TRP A 257 -25.44 22.33 75.90
CA TRP A 257 -24.80 22.68 77.15
C TRP A 257 -25.02 24.15 77.54
N LEU A 258 -25.14 25.06 76.57
CA LEU A 258 -25.28 26.51 76.80
C LEU A 258 -26.38 26.88 77.83
N PRO A 259 -27.61 26.34 77.78
CA PRO A 259 -28.65 26.65 78.77
C PRO A 259 -28.29 26.23 80.21
N LYS A 260 -27.35 25.30 80.37
CA LYS A 260 -26.91 24.74 81.66
C LYS A 260 -25.73 25.49 82.24
N VAL A 261 -25.21 26.52 81.57
CA VAL A 261 -23.91 27.13 81.91
C VAL A 261 -23.85 27.74 83.32
N GLN A 262 -24.99 28.20 83.85
CA GLN A 262 -25.06 28.72 85.22
C GLN A 262 -24.65 27.70 86.28
N SER A 263 -24.81 26.40 85.99
CA SER A 263 -24.42 25.32 86.90
C SER A 263 -22.91 25.30 87.17
N CYS A 264 -22.08 25.84 86.27
CA CYS A 264 -20.62 25.95 86.44
C CYS A 264 -20.22 26.81 87.65
N TYR A 265 -21.02 27.82 87.99
CA TYR A 265 -20.78 28.68 89.15
C TYR A 265 -21.12 28.00 90.50
N LYS A 266 -21.86 26.88 90.44
CA LYS A 266 -22.36 26.14 91.61
C LYS A 266 -21.66 24.80 91.80
N ASN A 267 -21.22 24.17 90.71
CA ASN A 267 -20.62 22.84 90.71
C ASN A 267 -19.35 22.81 89.85
N ASN A 268 -18.22 22.48 90.47
CA ASN A 268 -16.94 22.34 89.77
C ASN A 268 -16.96 21.21 88.72
N GLN A 269 -17.71 20.13 88.95
CA GLN A 269 -17.87 19.06 87.96
C GLN A 269 -18.56 19.56 86.68
N ALA A 270 -19.52 20.48 86.83
CA ALA A 270 -20.20 21.09 85.69
C ALA A 270 -19.23 21.98 84.89
N LEU A 271 -18.38 22.76 85.58
CA LEU A 271 -17.34 23.55 84.92
C LEU A 271 -16.34 22.68 84.14
N VAL A 272 -15.89 21.56 84.72
CA VAL A 272 -15.00 20.61 84.03
C VAL A 272 -15.68 19.99 82.81
N ALA A 273 -16.96 19.59 82.94
CA ALA A 273 -17.72 19.03 81.83
C ALA A 273 -17.91 20.06 80.69
N PHE A 274 -18.22 21.32 81.01
CA PHE A 274 -18.31 22.38 80.01
C PHE A 274 -17.00 22.61 79.27
N ASN A 275 -15.90 22.73 80.01
CA ASN A 275 -14.57 22.92 79.41
C ASN A 275 -14.20 21.77 78.47
N LYS A 276 -14.60 20.54 78.81
CA LYS A 276 -14.43 19.38 77.93
C LYS A 276 -15.22 19.54 76.63
N VAL A 277 -16.50 19.92 76.72
CA VAL A 277 -17.34 20.16 75.53
C VAL A 277 -16.76 21.26 74.63
N CYS A 278 -16.29 22.37 75.21
CA CYS A 278 -15.62 23.43 74.45
C CYS A 278 -14.34 22.93 73.78
N LEU A 279 -13.53 22.14 74.48
CA LEU A 279 -12.29 21.57 73.94
C LEU A 279 -12.56 20.59 72.79
N ASP A 280 -13.54 19.71 72.95
CA ASP A 280 -13.92 18.74 71.94
C ASP A 280 -14.47 19.45 70.69
N TYR A 281 -15.27 20.52 70.86
CA TYR A 281 -15.66 21.40 69.76
C TYR A 281 -14.47 22.06 69.06
N SER A 282 -13.53 22.66 69.80
CA SER A 282 -12.35 23.32 69.21
C SER A 282 -11.51 22.34 68.40
N LYS A 283 -11.32 21.10 68.87
CA LYS A 283 -10.61 20.06 68.13
C LYS A 283 -11.31 19.69 66.82
N ALA A 284 -12.63 19.52 66.85
CA ALA A 284 -13.39 19.19 65.63
C ALA A 284 -13.35 20.32 64.62
N ARG A 285 -13.50 21.57 65.08
CA ARG A 285 -13.31 22.77 64.23
C ARG A 285 -11.91 22.84 63.64
N ASP A 286 -10.88 22.60 64.44
CA ASP A 286 -9.49 22.69 63.98
C ASP A 286 -9.17 21.62 62.95
N ALA A 287 -9.67 20.40 63.11
CA ALA A 287 -9.56 19.37 62.08
C ALA A 287 -10.19 19.85 60.77
N LEU A 288 -11.44 20.32 60.84
CA LEU A 288 -12.20 20.79 59.69
C LEU A 288 -11.51 21.98 58.97
N TYR A 289 -10.92 22.91 59.73
CA TYR A 289 -10.20 24.07 59.20
C TYR A 289 -8.86 23.68 58.57
N ASN A 290 -8.08 22.84 59.25
CA ASN A 290 -6.74 22.47 58.79
C ASN A 290 -6.78 21.63 57.50
N ASP A 291 -7.79 20.77 57.35
CA ASP A 291 -7.94 19.88 56.20
C ASP A 291 -8.81 20.48 55.07
N GLN A 292 -9.34 21.71 55.24
CA GLN A 292 -10.21 22.38 54.26
C GLN A 292 -9.62 22.38 52.84
N GLN A 293 -8.36 22.81 52.69
CA GLN A 293 -7.70 22.88 51.38
C GLN A 293 -7.48 21.50 50.77
N LYS A 294 -7.17 20.50 51.61
CA LYS A 294 -7.00 19.11 51.16
C LYS A 294 -8.31 18.57 50.57
N TYR A 295 -9.45 18.85 51.20
CA TYR A 295 -10.74 18.40 50.68
C TYR A 295 -11.19 19.18 49.44
N LEU A 296 -11.00 20.49 49.40
CA LEU A 296 -11.34 21.30 48.22
C LEU A 296 -10.54 20.89 46.98
N LEU A 297 -9.21 20.77 47.12
CA LEU A 297 -8.36 20.30 46.02
C LEU A 297 -8.64 18.84 45.67
N GLY A 298 -8.92 18.01 46.67
CA GLY A 298 -9.33 16.62 46.47
C GLY A 298 -10.58 16.51 45.62
N LEU A 299 -11.64 17.24 45.97
CA LEU A 299 -12.87 17.29 45.16
C LEU A 299 -12.58 17.83 43.76
N GLN A 300 -11.81 18.90 43.61
CA GLN A 300 -11.49 19.47 42.30
C GLN A 300 -10.71 18.48 41.39
N HIS A 301 -9.89 17.61 41.97
CA HIS A 301 -9.08 16.66 41.20
C HIS A 301 -9.80 15.34 40.91
N TYR A 302 -10.68 14.91 41.81
CA TYR A 302 -11.27 13.58 41.74
C TYR A 302 -12.75 13.57 41.39
N TRP A 303 -13.49 14.67 41.57
CA TRP A 303 -14.88 14.80 41.11
C TRP A 303 -14.93 15.54 39.79
N ASP A 304 -15.84 15.12 38.92
CA ASP A 304 -15.99 15.72 37.60
C ASP A 304 -16.98 16.91 37.63
N ASP A 305 -17.86 16.97 38.64
CA ASP A 305 -18.83 18.06 38.83
C ASP A 305 -18.28 19.24 39.67
N PRO A 306 -18.15 20.46 39.10
CA PRO A 306 -17.76 21.66 39.85
C PRO A 306 -18.78 22.07 40.94
N ALA A 307 -20.01 21.56 40.91
CA ALA A 307 -21.00 21.79 41.96
C ALA A 307 -20.56 21.18 43.30
N ALA A 308 -19.80 20.07 43.30
CA ALA A 308 -19.30 19.45 44.52
C ALA A 308 -18.34 20.38 45.29
N VAL A 309 -17.42 21.01 44.58
CA VAL A 309 -16.49 21.99 45.15
C VAL A 309 -17.26 23.20 45.67
N SER A 310 -18.17 23.74 44.86
CA SER A 310 -18.98 24.91 45.22
C SER A 310 -19.84 24.65 46.46
N ALA A 311 -20.44 23.47 46.58
CA ALA A 311 -21.23 23.06 47.74
C ALA A 311 -20.37 22.93 49.00
N LEU A 312 -19.14 22.41 48.88
CA LEU A 312 -18.22 22.32 50.01
C LEU A 312 -17.73 23.71 50.45
N GLU A 313 -17.42 24.61 49.51
CA GLU A 313 -17.08 26.00 49.83
C GLU A 313 -18.21 26.71 50.57
N ALA A 314 -19.45 26.56 50.10
CA ALA A 314 -20.63 27.12 50.76
C ALA A 314 -20.82 26.54 52.18
N TYR A 315 -20.59 25.24 52.36
CA TYR A 315 -20.62 24.61 53.69
C TYR A 315 -19.57 25.23 54.63
N TYR A 316 -18.31 25.35 54.18
CA TYR A 316 -17.25 25.97 55.00
C TYR A 316 -17.55 27.44 55.31
N GLN A 317 -18.05 28.20 54.33
CA GLN A 317 -18.44 29.59 54.52
C GLN A 317 -19.52 29.70 55.61
N HIS A 318 -20.55 28.86 55.56
CA HIS A 318 -21.59 28.84 56.58
C HIS A 318 -21.01 28.48 57.97
N VAL A 319 -20.18 27.43 58.05
CA VAL A 319 -19.54 27.01 59.29
C VAL A 319 -18.70 28.13 59.92
N PHE A 320 -17.82 28.78 59.16
CA PHE A 320 -16.88 29.73 59.74
C PHE A 320 -17.47 31.14 59.86
N SER A 321 -18.12 31.65 58.82
CA SER A 321 -18.60 33.04 58.78
C SER A 321 -19.96 33.25 59.43
N GLU A 322 -20.83 32.23 59.47
CA GLU A 322 -22.19 32.37 60.04
C GLU A 322 -22.33 31.74 61.44
N ILE A 323 -21.51 30.74 61.77
CA ILE A 323 -21.54 30.06 63.07
C ILE A 323 -20.31 30.42 63.91
N HIS A 324 -19.11 30.11 63.42
CA HIS A 324 -17.91 30.19 64.25
C HIS A 324 -17.62 31.63 64.71
N ASP A 325 -17.53 32.57 63.78
CA ASP A 325 -17.14 33.94 64.09
C ASP A 325 -18.21 34.66 64.94
N PRO A 326 -19.47 34.80 64.50
CA PRO A 326 -20.44 35.63 65.23
C PRO A 326 -21.03 34.96 66.47
N VAL A 327 -21.12 33.63 66.52
CA VAL A 327 -21.75 32.92 67.64
C VAL A 327 -20.70 32.37 68.59
N ILE A 328 -19.75 31.58 68.08
CA ILE A 328 -18.80 30.89 68.94
C ILE A 328 -17.70 31.82 69.44
N LEU A 329 -17.08 32.60 68.58
CA LEU A 329 -16.00 33.50 68.97
C LEU A 329 -16.58 34.68 69.76
N ASP A 330 -17.56 35.40 69.21
CA ASP A 330 -18.06 36.64 69.82
C ASP A 330 -19.00 36.46 71.03
N GLN A 331 -19.76 35.37 71.10
CA GLN A 331 -20.66 35.14 72.23
C GLN A 331 -20.08 34.08 73.19
N VAL A 332 -19.85 32.87 72.71
CA VAL A 332 -19.43 31.76 73.59
C VAL A 332 -18.04 32.02 74.17
N ASN A 333 -17.04 32.31 73.35
CA ASN A 333 -15.67 32.48 73.82
C ASN A 333 -15.52 33.79 74.63
N GLN A 334 -15.96 34.91 74.06
CA GLN A 334 -15.77 36.24 74.66
C GLN A 334 -16.63 36.50 75.90
N LYS A 335 -17.87 36.00 75.95
CA LYS A 335 -18.84 36.35 76.99
C LYS A 335 -19.20 35.17 77.92
N VAL A 336 -19.01 33.93 77.49
CA VAL A 336 -19.29 32.76 78.34
C VAL A 336 -17.99 32.19 78.92
N ILE A 337 -17.08 31.73 78.08
CA ILE A 337 -15.82 31.08 78.50
C ILE A 337 -14.96 32.07 79.29
N ARG A 338 -14.74 33.30 78.80
CA ARG A 338 -13.95 34.31 79.54
C ARG A 338 -14.54 34.65 80.90
N ASN A 339 -15.87 34.77 81.03
CA ASN A 339 -16.50 35.05 82.31
C ASN A 339 -16.35 33.89 83.30
N LEU A 340 -16.42 32.64 82.83
CA LEU A 340 -16.14 31.46 83.65
C LEU A 340 -14.66 31.34 84.03
N GLN A 341 -13.74 31.78 83.16
CA GLN A 341 -12.31 31.86 83.46
C GLN A 341 -12.00 32.96 84.50
N ASP A 342 -12.60 34.15 84.36
CA ASP A 342 -12.50 35.22 85.36
C ASP A 342 -13.04 34.75 86.72
N TYR A 343 -14.09 33.93 86.72
CA TYR A 343 -14.58 33.31 87.94
C TYR A 343 -13.59 32.33 88.55
N SER A 344 -13.03 31.41 87.77
CA SER A 344 -12.11 30.39 88.28
C SER A 344 -10.77 30.96 88.74
N THR A 345 -10.30 32.04 88.12
CA THR A 345 -8.98 32.64 88.37
C THR A 345 -9.01 33.83 89.33
N LYS A 346 -10.04 34.69 89.25
CA LYS A 346 -10.15 35.95 90.02
C LYS A 346 -11.33 35.95 90.99
N GLY A 347 -12.16 34.90 91.01
CA GLY A 347 -13.36 34.83 91.85
C GLY A 347 -14.50 35.76 91.40
N ILE A 348 -14.41 36.39 90.23
CA ILE A 348 -15.40 37.36 89.74
C ILE A 348 -16.63 36.62 89.21
N ARG A 349 -17.81 36.87 89.78
CA ARG A 349 -19.07 36.21 89.39
C ARG A 349 -19.94 37.12 88.53
N LYS A 350 -19.99 36.85 87.21
CA LYS A 350 -20.88 37.54 86.24
C LYS A 350 -21.99 36.63 85.76
N VAL A 351 -22.76 36.08 86.70
CA VAL A 351 -23.73 35.00 86.42
C VAL A 351 -24.85 35.44 85.46
N SER A 352 -25.39 36.66 85.62
CA SER A 352 -26.44 37.20 84.75
C SER A 352 -25.95 37.43 83.32
N ASP A 353 -24.77 38.03 83.16
CA ASP A 353 -24.18 38.30 81.84
C ASP A 353 -23.82 37.02 81.11
N THR A 354 -23.25 36.05 81.83
CA THR A 354 -22.92 34.73 81.30
C THR A 354 -24.17 34.00 80.84
N LYS A 355 -25.26 34.08 81.63
CA LYS A 355 -26.53 33.45 81.26
C LYS A 355 -27.11 34.07 80.00
N ARG A 356 -27.22 35.41 79.98
CA ARG A 356 -27.76 36.12 78.81
C ARG A 356 -26.98 35.78 77.54
N ALA A 357 -25.64 35.80 77.60
CA ALA A 357 -24.82 35.45 76.44
C ALA A 357 -24.97 33.98 76.02
N ALA A 358 -25.19 33.07 76.96
CA ALA A 358 -25.41 31.65 76.65
C ALA A 358 -26.81 31.41 76.07
N ASP A 359 -27.84 32.11 76.55
CA ASP A 359 -29.19 32.06 76.00
C ASP A 359 -29.21 32.62 74.56
N GLU A 360 -28.56 33.78 74.33
CA GLU A 360 -28.37 34.38 72.99
C GLU A 360 -27.63 33.43 72.04
N ALA A 361 -26.54 32.81 72.51
CA ALA A 361 -25.76 31.87 71.69
C ALA A 361 -26.53 30.57 71.41
N HIS A 362 -27.31 30.08 72.37
CA HIS A 362 -28.15 28.90 72.18
C HIS A 362 -29.22 29.14 71.12
N GLU A 363 -29.90 30.28 71.17
CA GLU A 363 -30.91 30.68 70.19
C GLU A 363 -30.31 30.89 68.80
N ALA A 364 -29.14 31.54 68.71
CA ALA A 364 -28.43 31.73 67.47
C ALA A 364 -28.02 30.38 66.84
N LEU A 365 -27.43 29.47 67.63
CA LEU A 365 -27.14 28.12 67.15
C LEU A 365 -28.40 27.38 66.73
N GLN A 366 -29.51 27.52 67.46
CA GLN A 366 -30.78 26.87 67.10
C GLN A 366 -31.32 27.34 65.74
N HIS A 367 -31.11 28.60 65.38
CA HIS A 367 -31.45 29.11 64.06
C HIS A 367 -30.47 28.66 62.96
N GLN A 368 -29.19 28.45 63.29
CA GLN A 368 -28.16 28.06 62.31
C GLN A 368 -28.02 26.55 62.11
N MET A 369 -28.51 25.71 63.02
CA MET A 369 -28.44 24.25 62.86
C MET A 369 -29.21 23.72 61.63
N PRO A 370 -30.47 24.14 61.36
CA PRO A 370 -31.19 23.68 60.16
C PRO A 370 -30.52 24.03 58.81
N PRO A 371 -30.04 25.28 58.55
CA PRO A 371 -29.35 25.57 57.31
C PRO A 371 -28.01 24.81 57.18
N LEU A 372 -27.29 24.59 58.29
CA LEU A 372 -26.08 23.76 58.30
C LEU A 372 -26.38 22.31 57.88
N GLU A 373 -27.42 21.70 58.47
CA GLU A 373 -27.87 20.35 58.11
C GLU A 373 -28.31 20.26 56.64
N SER A 374 -28.99 21.29 56.14
CA SER A 374 -29.39 21.39 54.73
C SER A 374 -28.18 21.46 53.79
N ALA A 375 -27.19 22.30 54.09
CA ALA A 375 -25.96 22.43 53.30
C ALA A 375 -25.16 21.12 53.28
N GLN A 376 -25.05 20.45 54.44
CA GLN A 376 -24.43 19.14 54.57
C GLN A 376 -25.14 18.07 53.73
N ASN A 377 -26.46 17.97 53.83
CA ASN A 377 -27.23 16.99 53.06
C ASN A 377 -27.09 17.24 51.56
N HIS A 378 -27.15 18.50 51.13
CA HIS A 378 -26.94 18.86 49.73
C HIS A 378 -25.55 18.43 49.23
N LEU A 379 -24.49 18.71 49.99
CA LEU A 379 -23.14 18.28 49.69
C LEU A 379 -23.07 16.75 49.59
N PHE A 380 -23.59 16.02 50.58
CA PHE A 380 -23.52 14.55 50.58
C PHE A 380 -24.31 13.91 49.45
N GLU A 381 -25.43 14.50 49.02
CA GLU A 381 -26.17 13.99 47.86
C GLU A 381 -25.39 14.19 46.56
N ILE A 382 -24.71 15.33 46.37
CA ILE A 382 -23.83 15.52 45.21
C ILE A 382 -22.69 14.48 45.23
N LEU A 383 -22.03 14.33 46.37
CA LEU A 383 -20.88 13.43 46.48
C LEU A 383 -21.23 11.95 46.29
N LYS A 384 -22.43 11.53 46.72
CA LYS A 384 -22.91 10.14 46.54
C LYS A 384 -23.30 9.80 45.11
N GLN A 385 -23.64 10.77 44.26
CA GLN A 385 -24.02 10.48 42.87
C GLN A 385 -22.82 10.04 42.02
N GLU A 386 -21.60 10.36 42.46
CA GLU A 386 -20.34 10.08 41.74
C GLU A 386 -19.49 8.95 42.34
N ILE A 387 -19.95 8.28 43.42
CA ILE A 387 -19.31 7.11 44.07
C ILE A 387 -20.23 5.90 43.92
#